data_AF-A0A8K0KF88-F1
#
_entry.id   AF-A0A8K0KF88-F1
#
_cell.length_a   1.000
_cell.length_b   1.000
_cell.length_c   1.000
_cell.angle_alpha   90.00
_cell.angle_beta   90.00
_cell.angle_gamma   90.00
#
_symmetry.space_group_name_H-M   'P 1'
#
loop_
_entity.id
_entity.type
_entity.pdbx_description
1 polymer ?
#
loop_
_entity_poly.entity_id
_entity_poly.type
_entity_poly.pdbx_seq_one_letter_code
_entity_poly.pdbx_strand_id
1 'polypeptide(L)'
;MSSLLHAELAATCNALGYYDGIKYHKETHCLETVKDLIRYLRRDDDTHEIRRYLGEANIVKTDLLPLFKDYSDDKYLFEVLLRLLVNLTNPVLILFGEELPDEKVMRNYYLQMIGHLQGYKEAFVDENVWTILGKNLGDILQIEWQERDEDSNLTILRILTLARNVLQVPPDPVAERRPDNDASLHDQILWSLHVSGLVDIFLYLACSENEDQYYMYILEITSLMLREQNASKLAVAAAQRSISEQMRDESELVAIRRREMLARQEKVRKYSRHSRFLGTYSVKNVQSISDRDLIYHRPLSEADSLANDESYYLWAMKFFMEFNRCYKFRVELISETIVVQTFHFVQTQIENSFEMMKVDKKKIPIWSRRLHIALRAYQELLMTLHAMTTSQDQKIRDSANVIKSNVFYVVEYRELCLVLMNSYDPVKMSMSCLQDLIRTIHVFMKLMEDHCKGNRTLYPTSLVMMNNLAADG
;
A
#
# COMPACT_ATOMS: atom_id res chain seq x y z
N MET A 1 13.40 -9.33 35.26
CA MET A 1 12.84 -10.68 35.06
C MET A 1 12.44 -11.27 36.40
N SER A 2 11.17 -11.57 36.64
CA SER A 2 10.85 -12.59 37.64
C SER A 2 11.13 -13.94 36.96
N SER A 3 12.01 -14.76 37.53
CA SER A 3 12.30 -16.12 37.00
C SER A 3 11.03 -16.95 36.81
N LEU A 4 9.96 -16.59 37.51
CA LEU A 4 8.64 -17.19 37.43
C LEU A 4 7.97 -16.98 36.06
N LEU A 5 7.97 -15.77 35.49
CA LEU A 5 7.29 -15.52 34.21
C LEU A 5 7.94 -16.32 33.06
N HIS A 6 9.27 -16.40 33.04
CA HIS A 6 9.98 -17.18 32.03
C HIS A 6 9.69 -18.68 32.15
N ALA A 7 9.63 -19.20 33.39
CA ALA A 7 9.27 -20.59 33.63
C ALA A 7 7.82 -20.88 33.20
N GLU A 8 6.89 -19.96 33.46
CA GLU A 8 5.48 -20.08 33.02
C GLU A 8 5.36 -20.06 31.49
N LEU A 9 6.05 -19.14 30.81
CA LEU A 9 6.07 -19.09 29.34
C LEU A 9 6.71 -20.33 28.73
N ALA A 10 7.82 -20.82 29.29
CA ALA A 10 8.48 -22.05 28.85
C ALA A 10 7.54 -23.26 28.98
N ALA A 11 6.89 -23.40 30.15
CA ALA A 11 5.93 -24.47 30.40
C ALA A 11 4.74 -24.39 29.44
N THR A 12 4.23 -23.19 29.16
CA THR A 12 3.14 -22.96 28.21
C THR A 12 3.55 -23.34 26.79
N CYS A 13 4.75 -22.94 26.33
CA CYS A 13 5.23 -23.32 25.00
C CYS A 13 5.40 -24.84 24.86
N ASN A 14 5.96 -25.49 25.88
CA ASN A 14 6.12 -26.95 25.87
C ASN A 14 4.77 -27.70 25.91
N ALA A 15 3.73 -27.10 26.48
CA ALA A 15 2.38 -27.66 26.52
C ALA A 15 1.61 -27.52 25.18
N LEU A 16 2.24 -27.04 24.10
CA LEU A 16 1.66 -27.06 22.77
C LEU A 16 1.72 -28.46 22.14
N GLY A 17 2.86 -29.13 22.29
CA GLY A 17 3.16 -30.40 21.64
C GLY A 17 4.62 -30.52 21.23
N TYR A 18 4.89 -31.42 20.29
CA TYR A 18 6.22 -31.57 19.70
C TYR A 18 6.13 -31.99 18.23
N TYR A 19 7.15 -31.63 17.45
CA TYR A 19 7.30 -32.06 16.06
C TYR A 19 8.29 -33.22 15.97
N ASP A 20 7.88 -34.35 15.40
CA ASP A 20 8.75 -35.53 15.24
C ASP A 20 9.59 -35.51 13.94
N GLY A 21 9.49 -34.44 13.15
CA GLY A 21 10.12 -34.30 11.83
C GLY A 21 9.18 -34.63 10.66
N ILE A 22 8.03 -35.24 10.94
CA ILE A 22 7.01 -35.61 9.94
C ILE A 22 5.68 -34.95 10.30
N LYS A 23 5.24 -35.10 11.55
CA LYS A 23 3.96 -34.63 12.06
C LYS A 23 4.12 -33.96 13.43
N TYR A 24 3.32 -32.94 13.66
CA TYR A 24 3.16 -32.29 14.94
C TYR A 24 2.18 -33.08 15.80
N HIS A 25 2.61 -33.45 17.00
CA HIS A 25 1.78 -34.14 17.98
C HIS A 25 1.34 -33.13 19.04
N LYS A 26 0.10 -32.65 18.91
CA LYS A 26 -0.47 -31.68 19.86
C LYS A 26 -0.79 -32.31 21.21
N GLU A 27 -0.57 -31.56 22.30
CA GLU A 27 -1.03 -31.98 23.64
C GLU A 27 -2.56 -31.83 23.80
N THR A 28 -3.12 -32.50 24.82
CA THR A 28 -4.57 -32.54 25.10
C THR A 28 -5.20 -31.16 25.22
N HIS A 29 -4.49 -30.19 25.81
CA HIS A 29 -5.01 -28.84 26.07
C HIS A 29 -4.44 -27.77 25.12
N CYS A 30 -3.87 -28.17 23.97
CA CYS A 30 -3.22 -27.28 23.01
C CYS A 30 -4.05 -26.03 22.64
N LEU A 31 -5.36 -26.17 22.40
CA LEU A 31 -6.25 -25.03 22.09
C LEU A 31 -6.25 -23.97 23.21
N GLU A 32 -6.31 -24.41 24.47
CA GLU A 32 -6.29 -23.49 25.61
C GLU A 32 -4.90 -22.89 25.80
N THR A 33 -3.84 -23.67 25.59
CA THR A 33 -2.45 -23.19 25.57
C THR A 33 -2.25 -22.05 24.57
N VAL A 34 -2.75 -22.19 23.33
CA VAL A 34 -2.67 -21.12 22.31
C VAL A 34 -3.49 -19.89 22.74
N LYS A 35 -4.65 -20.08 23.36
CA LYS A 35 -5.44 -18.97 23.92
C LYS A 35 -4.70 -18.28 25.06
N ASP A 36 -3.97 -19.01 25.90
CA ASP A 36 -3.16 -18.46 26.99
C ASP A 36 -2.01 -17.61 26.46
N LEU A 37 -1.30 -18.06 25.42
CA LEU A 37 -0.28 -17.25 24.75
C LEU A 37 -0.84 -15.91 24.25
N ILE A 38 -2.04 -15.92 23.68
CA ILE A 38 -2.72 -14.68 23.26
C ILE A 38 -3.10 -13.81 24.47
N ARG A 39 -3.54 -14.41 25.58
CA ARG A 39 -3.85 -13.69 26.83
C ARG A 39 -2.59 -13.06 27.42
N TYR A 40 -1.46 -13.75 27.36
CA TYR A 40 -0.15 -13.23 27.80
C TYR A 40 0.28 -12.04 26.94
N LEU A 41 0.24 -12.16 25.61
CA LEU A 41 0.57 -11.05 24.70
C LEU A 41 -0.33 -9.82 24.86
N ARG A 42 -1.57 -9.98 25.35
CA ARG A 42 -2.46 -8.84 25.67
C ARG A 42 -2.07 -8.10 26.96
N ARG A 43 -1.30 -8.76 27.83
CA ARG A 43 -0.82 -8.21 29.10
C ARG A 43 0.68 -7.90 29.05
N ASP A 44 1.27 -7.92 27.85
CA ASP A 44 2.68 -7.63 27.66
C ASP A 44 2.98 -6.19 28.08
N ASP A 45 4.17 -6.00 28.65
CA ASP A 45 4.59 -4.70 29.16
C ASP A 45 5.18 -3.82 28.05
N ASP A 46 5.57 -2.59 28.38
CA ASP A 46 6.18 -1.65 27.42
C ASP A 46 7.50 -2.19 26.84
N THR A 47 8.14 -3.15 27.51
CA THR A 47 9.39 -3.80 27.05
C THR A 47 9.14 -4.97 26.11
N HIS A 48 7.87 -5.35 25.91
CA HIS A 48 7.43 -6.49 25.12
C HIS A 48 8.14 -7.79 25.52
N GLU A 49 8.38 -8.00 26.82
CA GLU A 49 9.15 -9.14 27.35
C GLU A 49 8.57 -10.49 26.88
N ILE A 50 7.24 -10.63 26.86
CA ILE A 50 6.57 -11.87 26.46
C ILE A 50 6.78 -12.11 24.97
N ARG A 51 6.54 -11.11 24.12
CA ARG A 51 6.77 -11.22 22.68
C ARG A 51 8.23 -11.54 22.35
N ARG A 52 9.18 -10.92 23.06
CA ARG A 52 10.62 -11.17 22.87
C ARG A 52 10.96 -12.61 23.24
N TYR A 53 10.45 -13.12 24.36
CA TYR A 53 10.63 -14.51 24.75
C TYR A 53 10.09 -15.49 23.71
N LEU A 54 8.86 -15.27 23.21
CA LEU A 54 8.29 -16.12 22.17
C LEU A 54 9.10 -16.07 20.87
N GLY A 55 9.66 -14.91 20.51
CA GLY A 55 10.56 -14.80 19.37
C GLY A 55 11.88 -15.53 19.56
N GLU A 56 12.50 -15.45 20.74
CA GLU A 56 13.73 -16.21 21.06
C GLU A 56 13.49 -17.72 21.01
N ALA A 57 12.32 -18.17 21.47
CA ALA A 57 11.90 -19.57 21.41
C ALA A 57 11.57 -20.05 19.98
N ASN A 58 11.48 -19.14 18.99
CA ASN A 58 11.13 -19.43 17.60
C ASN A 58 9.82 -20.23 17.42
N ILE A 59 8.88 -20.06 18.34
CA ILE A 59 7.60 -20.82 18.41
C ILE A 59 6.83 -20.80 17.09
N VAL A 60 6.89 -19.71 16.31
CA VAL A 60 6.26 -19.66 14.98
C VAL A 60 6.78 -20.78 14.07
N LYS A 61 8.10 -20.94 13.99
CA LYS A 61 8.76 -21.93 13.11
C LYS A 61 8.69 -23.34 13.71
N THR A 62 8.89 -23.48 15.01
CA THR A 62 9.00 -24.80 15.68
C THR A 62 7.66 -25.45 15.95
N ASP A 63 6.61 -24.67 16.26
CA ASP A 63 5.34 -25.18 16.77
C ASP A 63 4.14 -24.68 15.97
N LEU A 64 3.95 -23.37 15.84
CA LEU A 64 2.69 -22.82 15.31
C LEU A 64 2.48 -23.17 13.84
N LEU A 65 3.49 -23.04 12.97
CA LEU A 65 3.34 -23.38 11.56
C LEU A 65 3.17 -24.89 11.33
N PRO A 66 3.95 -25.80 11.96
CA PRO A 66 3.66 -27.23 11.91
C PRO A 66 2.25 -27.59 12.40
N LEU A 67 1.84 -27.06 13.55
CA LEU A 67 0.50 -27.27 14.11
C LEU A 67 -0.60 -26.74 13.19
N PHE A 68 -0.38 -25.58 12.57
CA PHE A 68 -1.31 -24.97 11.62
C PHE A 68 -1.49 -25.83 10.36
N LYS A 69 -0.41 -26.46 9.88
CA LYS A 69 -0.45 -27.37 8.72
C LYS A 69 -1.15 -28.69 9.05
N ASP A 70 -0.79 -29.33 10.16
CA ASP A 70 -1.25 -30.69 10.47
C ASP A 70 -2.66 -30.75 11.04
N TYR A 71 -3.19 -29.63 11.54
CA TYR A 71 -4.52 -29.54 12.14
C TYR A 71 -5.39 -28.45 11.51
N SER A 72 -5.20 -28.16 10.22
CA SER A 72 -6.00 -27.16 9.49
C SER A 72 -7.50 -27.47 9.45
N ASP A 73 -7.88 -28.74 9.59
CA ASP A 73 -9.28 -29.19 9.59
C ASP A 73 -10.01 -28.85 10.91
N ASP A 74 -9.27 -28.62 12.00
CA ASP A 74 -9.82 -28.21 13.30
C ASP A 74 -10.09 -26.70 13.28
N LYS A 75 -11.30 -26.31 12.84
CA LYS A 75 -11.69 -24.90 12.65
C LYS A 75 -11.39 -24.01 13.86
N TYR A 76 -11.68 -24.49 15.08
CA TYR A 76 -11.46 -23.71 16.29
C TYR A 76 -9.97 -23.49 16.57
N LEU A 77 -9.15 -24.52 16.39
CA LEU A 77 -7.71 -24.40 16.55
C LEU A 77 -7.11 -23.52 15.45
N PHE A 78 -7.54 -23.69 14.20
CA PHE A 78 -7.14 -22.89 13.05
C PHE A 78 -7.36 -21.39 13.30
N GLU A 79 -8.55 -20.99 13.73
CA GLU A 79 -8.86 -19.57 13.99
C GLU A 79 -8.01 -18.97 15.10
N VAL A 80 -7.78 -19.72 16.18
CA VAL A 80 -6.98 -19.23 17.32
C VAL A 80 -5.49 -19.16 16.93
N LEU A 81 -4.99 -20.11 16.15
CA LEU A 81 -3.62 -20.08 15.62
C LEU A 81 -3.43 -18.93 14.65
N LEU A 82 -4.36 -18.74 13.70
CA LEU A 82 -4.32 -17.61 12.77
C LEU A 82 -4.29 -16.27 13.53
N ARG A 83 -5.10 -16.13 14.59
CA ARG A 83 -5.09 -14.95 15.45
C ARG A 83 -3.74 -14.75 16.17
N LEU A 84 -3.10 -15.81 16.64
CA LEU A 84 -1.78 -15.74 17.26
C LEU A 84 -0.70 -15.38 16.23
N LEU A 85 -0.71 -15.98 15.05
CA LEU A 85 0.23 -15.69 13.96
C LEU A 85 0.12 -14.23 13.51
N VAL A 86 -1.10 -13.70 13.33
CA VAL A 86 -1.32 -12.28 13.02
C VAL A 86 -0.74 -11.39 14.12
N ASN A 87 -0.98 -11.72 15.39
CA ASN A 87 -0.46 -10.95 16.52
C ASN A 87 1.08 -10.96 16.56
N LEU A 88 1.70 -12.12 16.42
CA LEU A 88 3.17 -12.28 16.48
C LEU A 88 3.88 -11.63 15.29
N THR A 89 3.20 -11.50 14.15
CA THR A 89 3.74 -10.88 12.93
C THR A 89 3.48 -9.38 12.82
N ASN A 90 2.82 -8.76 13.81
CA ASN A 90 2.56 -7.32 13.79
C ASN A 90 3.85 -6.50 13.61
N PRO A 91 3.84 -5.45 12.76
CA PRO A 91 4.99 -4.58 12.57
C PRO A 91 5.46 -3.99 13.90
N VAL A 92 6.75 -4.17 14.21
CA VAL A 92 7.33 -3.72 15.48
C VAL A 92 7.09 -2.23 15.72
N LEU A 93 7.13 -1.41 14.68
CA LEU A 93 6.91 0.03 14.80
C LEU A 93 5.53 0.37 15.40
N ILE A 94 4.50 -0.43 15.12
CA ILE A 94 3.16 -0.25 15.71
C ILE A 94 3.18 -0.54 17.22
N LEU A 95 3.98 -1.52 17.65
CA LEU A 95 4.15 -1.87 19.07
C LEU A 95 4.82 -0.77 19.89
N PHE A 96 5.55 0.14 19.23
CA PHE A 96 6.18 1.31 19.83
C PHE A 96 5.46 2.63 19.48
N GLY A 97 4.15 2.57 19.19
CA GLY A 97 3.34 3.78 18.99
C GLY A 97 3.71 4.58 17.73
N GLU A 98 4.20 3.89 16.70
CA GLU A 98 4.69 4.45 15.44
C GLU A 98 5.97 5.30 15.56
N GLU A 99 6.70 5.17 16.67
CA GLU A 99 7.93 5.91 16.93
C GLU A 99 9.13 4.98 17.13
N LEU A 100 10.31 5.42 16.69
CA LEU A 100 11.54 4.70 16.95
C LEU A 100 12.00 4.99 18.39
N PRO A 101 12.33 3.98 19.20
CA PRO A 101 12.81 4.23 20.56
C PRO A 101 14.14 4.98 20.57
N ASP A 102 14.18 6.10 21.30
CA ASP A 102 15.40 6.89 21.52
C ASP A 102 16.33 6.22 22.55
N GLU A 103 15.75 5.57 23.55
CA GLU A 103 16.50 4.90 24.61
C GLU A 103 17.24 3.67 24.07
N LYS A 104 18.54 3.57 24.37
CA LYS A 104 19.42 2.50 23.87
C LYS A 104 18.88 1.10 24.16
N VAL A 105 18.33 0.87 25.35
CA VAL A 105 17.80 -0.45 25.75
C VAL A 105 16.56 -0.79 24.94
N MET A 106 15.58 0.11 24.89
CA MET A 106 14.35 -0.07 24.11
C MET A 106 14.65 -0.22 22.61
N ARG A 107 15.66 0.49 22.11
CA ARG A 107 16.13 0.35 20.73
C ARG A 107 16.73 -1.03 20.45
N ASN A 108 17.44 -1.62 21.40
CA ASN A 108 17.92 -3.00 21.27
C ASN A 108 16.75 -3.99 21.23
N TYR A 109 15.72 -3.80 22.07
CA TYR A 109 14.51 -4.62 22.05
C TYR A 109 13.74 -4.48 20.73
N TYR A 110 13.63 -3.27 20.20
CA TYR A 110 13.06 -3.01 18.88
C TYR A 110 13.79 -3.82 17.80
N LEU A 111 15.13 -3.71 17.73
CA LEU A 111 15.93 -4.42 16.73
C LEU A 111 15.86 -5.93 16.90
N GLN A 112 15.84 -6.41 18.14
CA GLN A 112 15.66 -7.83 18.45
C GLN A 112 14.34 -8.37 17.87
N MET A 113 13.23 -7.67 18.08
CA MET A 113 11.93 -8.10 17.55
C MET A 113 11.86 -8.00 16.02
N ILE A 114 12.55 -7.04 15.40
CA ILE A 114 12.71 -7.02 13.94
C ILE A 114 13.42 -8.30 13.46
N GLY A 115 14.48 -8.73 14.16
CA GLY A 115 15.16 -9.99 13.89
C GLY A 115 14.24 -11.21 14.01
N HIS A 116 13.36 -11.24 15.03
CA HIS A 116 12.35 -12.30 15.16
C HIS A 116 11.37 -12.31 13.97
N LEU A 117 10.87 -11.14 13.55
CA LEU A 117 9.99 -11.04 12.37
C LEU A 117 10.67 -11.51 11.08
N GLN A 118 11.97 -11.24 10.93
CA GLN A 118 12.77 -11.71 9.79
C GLN A 118 12.87 -13.24 9.78
N GLY A 119 13.12 -13.86 10.95
CA GLY A 119 13.07 -15.32 11.09
C GLY A 119 11.68 -15.91 10.80
N TYR A 120 10.61 -15.20 11.18
CA TYR A 120 9.25 -15.61 10.85
C TYR A 120 9.00 -15.54 9.34
N LYS A 121 9.43 -14.46 8.66
CA LYS A 121 9.29 -14.32 7.21
C LYS A 121 9.96 -15.47 6.47
N GLU A 122 11.14 -15.91 6.91
CA GLU A 122 11.80 -17.11 6.38
C GLU A 122 10.93 -18.36 6.54
N ALA A 123 10.32 -18.55 7.71
CA ALA A 123 9.46 -19.70 7.96
C ALA A 123 8.18 -19.69 7.10
N PHE A 124 7.69 -18.51 6.71
CA PHE A 124 6.54 -18.35 5.82
C PHE A 124 6.85 -18.62 4.33
N VAL A 125 8.08 -18.96 3.95
CA VAL A 125 8.37 -19.43 2.58
C VAL A 125 7.71 -20.77 2.27
N ASP A 126 7.26 -21.51 3.29
CA ASP A 126 6.54 -22.77 3.10
C ASP A 126 5.19 -22.54 2.37
N GLU A 127 5.15 -22.97 1.11
CA GLU A 127 3.99 -22.88 0.22
C GLU A 127 2.71 -23.46 0.85
N ASN A 128 2.84 -24.54 1.65
CA ASN A 128 1.68 -25.23 2.23
C ASN A 128 0.86 -24.34 3.17
N VAL A 129 1.51 -23.44 3.91
CA VAL A 129 0.83 -22.51 4.81
C VAL A 129 -0.09 -21.61 4.01
N TRP A 130 0.40 -21.08 2.89
CA TRP A 130 -0.38 -20.22 2.00
C TRP A 130 -1.46 -20.99 1.24
N THR A 131 -1.21 -22.22 0.82
CA THR A 131 -2.22 -23.07 0.17
C THR A 131 -3.42 -23.32 1.09
N ILE A 132 -3.18 -23.60 2.37
CA ILE A 132 -4.25 -23.77 3.37
C ILE A 132 -5.04 -22.47 3.53
N LEU A 133 -4.36 -21.34 3.68
CA LEU A 133 -4.98 -20.01 3.79
C LEU A 133 -5.79 -19.66 2.54
N GLY A 134 -5.24 -19.89 1.35
CA GLY A 134 -5.87 -19.64 0.05
C GLY A 134 -7.12 -20.49 -0.15
N LYS A 135 -7.07 -21.77 0.21
CA LYS A 135 -8.25 -22.64 0.19
C LYS A 135 -9.35 -22.13 1.13
N ASN A 136 -9.00 -21.84 2.40
CA ASN A 136 -9.97 -21.34 3.38
C ASN A 136 -10.60 -20.01 2.93
N LEU A 137 -9.78 -19.08 2.44
CA LEU A 137 -10.25 -17.80 1.91
C LEU A 137 -11.16 -18.00 0.69
N GLY A 138 -10.78 -18.87 -0.23
CA GLY A 138 -11.59 -19.22 -1.41
C GLY A 138 -12.95 -19.83 -1.03
N ASP A 139 -12.97 -20.75 -0.06
CA ASP A 139 -14.21 -21.37 0.43
C ASP A 139 -15.15 -20.33 1.07
N ILE A 140 -14.62 -19.37 1.83
CA ILE A 140 -15.42 -18.28 2.42
C ILE A 140 -15.97 -17.33 1.33
N LEU A 141 -15.17 -17.01 0.31
CA LEU A 141 -15.57 -16.09 -0.76
C LEU A 141 -16.59 -16.70 -1.74
N GLN A 142 -16.84 -18.01 -1.69
CA GLN A 142 -17.96 -18.64 -2.40
C GLN A 142 -19.32 -18.31 -1.77
N ILE A 143 -19.34 -17.91 -0.49
CA ILE A 143 -20.55 -17.48 0.21
C ILE A 143 -20.85 -16.03 -0.20
N GLU A 144 -22.11 -15.74 -0.55
CA GLU A 144 -22.54 -14.38 -0.86
C GLU A 144 -22.22 -13.43 0.31
N TRP A 145 -21.73 -12.23 0.00
CA TRP A 145 -21.22 -11.30 1.01
C TRP A 145 -22.28 -10.91 2.07
N GLN A 146 -23.56 -10.91 1.71
CA GLN A 146 -24.68 -10.64 2.62
C GLN A 146 -25.01 -11.80 3.56
N GLU A 147 -24.67 -13.03 3.17
CA GLU A 147 -24.94 -14.25 3.93
C GLU A 147 -23.76 -14.65 4.82
N ARG A 148 -22.60 -14.02 4.61
CA ARG A 148 -21.37 -14.27 5.37
C ARG A 148 -21.51 -13.77 6.81
N ASP A 149 -21.24 -14.65 7.77
CA ASP A 149 -21.24 -14.29 9.19
C ASP A 149 -20.03 -13.41 9.58
N GLU A 150 -20.09 -12.83 10.78
CA GLU A 150 -19.03 -11.96 11.28
C GLU A 150 -17.69 -12.70 11.44
N ASP A 151 -17.72 -13.96 11.88
CA ASP A 151 -16.53 -14.78 12.07
C ASP A 151 -15.80 -15.08 10.75
N SER A 152 -16.54 -15.34 9.66
CA SER A 152 -15.95 -15.48 8.33
C SER A 152 -15.34 -14.17 7.83
N ASN A 153 -16.01 -13.03 8.05
CA ASN A 153 -15.46 -11.71 7.73
C ASN A 153 -14.16 -11.42 8.52
N LEU A 154 -14.13 -11.76 9.81
CA LEU A 154 -12.93 -11.65 10.64
C LEU A 154 -11.81 -12.59 10.17
N THR A 155 -12.17 -13.76 9.66
CA THR A 155 -11.20 -14.71 9.10
C THR A 155 -10.55 -14.14 7.84
N ILE A 156 -11.33 -13.58 6.90
CA ILE A 156 -10.80 -12.87 5.72
C ILE A 156 -9.82 -11.78 6.16
N LEU A 157 -10.24 -10.91 7.09
CA LEU A 157 -9.39 -9.82 7.59
C LEU A 157 -8.07 -10.33 8.19
N ARG A 158 -8.11 -11.42 8.94
CA ARG A 158 -6.91 -12.02 9.55
C ARG A 158 -5.96 -12.60 8.51
N ILE A 159 -6.48 -13.27 7.46
CA ILE A 159 -5.67 -13.80 6.36
C ILE A 159 -4.99 -12.65 5.61
N LEU A 160 -5.73 -11.61 5.25
CA LEU A 160 -5.18 -10.42 4.58
C LEU A 160 -4.15 -9.70 5.45
N THR A 161 -4.43 -9.54 6.75
CA THR A 161 -3.49 -8.93 7.71
C THR A 161 -2.21 -9.76 7.84
N LEU A 162 -2.30 -11.09 7.87
CA LEU A 162 -1.13 -11.96 7.93
C LEU A 162 -0.28 -11.80 6.67
N ALA A 163 -0.89 -11.84 5.49
CA ALA A 163 -0.19 -11.61 4.22
C ALA A 163 0.51 -10.25 4.20
N ARG A 164 -0.20 -9.18 4.61
CA ARG A 164 0.35 -7.83 4.74
C ARG A 164 1.54 -7.79 5.70
N ASN A 165 1.39 -8.36 6.89
CA ASN A 165 2.42 -8.38 7.93
C ASN A 165 3.70 -9.06 7.43
N VAL A 166 3.59 -10.24 6.81
CA VAL A 166 4.73 -11.02 6.30
C VAL A 166 5.44 -10.27 5.16
N LEU A 167 4.70 -9.68 4.22
CA LEU A 167 5.28 -8.89 3.12
C LEU A 167 5.96 -7.60 3.63
N GLN A 168 5.46 -7.02 4.73
CA GLN A 168 5.97 -5.78 5.31
C GLN A 168 7.33 -5.94 5.99
N VAL A 169 7.63 -7.13 6.53
CA VAL A 169 8.88 -7.42 7.24
C VAL A 169 10.09 -6.93 6.43
N PRO A 170 10.95 -6.06 7.01
CA PRO A 170 12.08 -5.46 6.30
C PRO A 170 13.14 -6.52 5.95
N PRO A 171 13.81 -6.42 4.79
CA PRO A 171 14.86 -7.35 4.40
C PRO A 171 16.07 -7.26 5.34
N ASP A 172 16.83 -8.34 5.47
CA ASP A 172 18.15 -8.37 6.12
C ASP A 172 19.17 -8.97 5.15
N PRO A 173 19.79 -8.14 4.29
CA PRO A 173 20.77 -8.62 3.32
C PRO A 173 21.98 -9.32 3.96
N VAL A 174 22.32 -8.99 5.22
CA VAL A 174 23.47 -9.57 5.93
C VAL A 174 23.14 -10.97 6.45
N ALA A 175 21.93 -11.16 6.97
CA ALA A 175 21.46 -12.46 7.44
C ALA A 175 21.12 -13.40 6.28
N GLU A 176 20.61 -12.88 5.16
CA GLU A 176 20.21 -13.70 4.00
C GLU A 176 21.40 -14.46 3.37
N ARG A 177 22.63 -13.92 3.43
CA ARG A 177 23.89 -14.58 2.98
C ARG A 177 23.78 -15.28 1.61
N ARG A 178 23.04 -14.70 0.66
CA ARG A 178 22.79 -15.32 -0.66
C ARG A 178 23.79 -14.84 -1.71
N PRO A 179 24.20 -15.70 -2.67
CA PRO A 179 24.87 -15.26 -3.88
C PRO A 179 23.93 -14.36 -4.71
N ASP A 180 24.48 -13.40 -5.46
CA ASP A 180 23.73 -12.38 -6.23
C ASP A 180 22.67 -12.90 -7.23
N ASN A 181 22.62 -14.21 -7.49
CA ASN A 181 21.72 -14.83 -8.47
C ASN A 181 20.49 -15.55 -7.87
N ASP A 182 20.39 -15.70 -6.55
CA ASP A 182 19.24 -16.37 -5.92
C ASP A 182 18.06 -15.40 -5.73
N ALA A 183 16.83 -15.94 -5.85
CA ALA A 183 15.61 -15.18 -5.56
C ALA A 183 15.66 -14.62 -4.13
N SER A 184 15.21 -13.38 -3.94
CA SER A 184 15.16 -12.78 -2.60
C SER A 184 14.18 -13.53 -1.70
N LEU A 185 14.30 -13.38 -0.38
CA LEU A 185 13.30 -13.93 0.53
C LEU A 185 11.90 -13.38 0.22
N HIS A 186 11.83 -12.12 -0.22
CA HIS A 186 10.58 -11.51 -0.65
C HIS A 186 10.02 -12.19 -1.91
N ASP A 187 10.85 -12.44 -2.93
CA ASP A 187 10.44 -13.13 -4.16
C ASP A 187 9.93 -14.56 -3.89
N GLN A 188 10.54 -15.27 -2.94
CA GLN A 188 10.07 -16.62 -2.53
C GLN A 188 8.68 -16.57 -1.88
N ILE A 189 8.39 -15.55 -1.08
CA ILE A 189 7.05 -15.32 -0.54
C ILE A 189 6.06 -14.99 -1.68
N LEU A 190 6.45 -14.15 -2.65
CA LEU A 190 5.61 -13.84 -3.80
C LEU A 190 5.28 -15.09 -4.62
N TRP A 191 6.27 -15.97 -4.80
CA TRP A 191 6.07 -17.27 -5.45
C TRP A 191 5.07 -18.14 -4.68
N SER A 192 5.22 -18.23 -3.35
CA SER A 192 4.32 -19.00 -2.49
C SER A 192 2.89 -18.47 -2.51
N LEU A 193 2.70 -17.14 -2.52
CA LEU A 193 1.41 -16.50 -2.68
C LEU A 193 0.80 -16.77 -4.07
N HIS A 194 1.62 -16.83 -5.12
CA HIS A 194 1.16 -17.14 -6.46
C HIS A 194 0.71 -18.60 -6.58
N VAL A 195 1.54 -19.55 -6.15
CA VAL A 195 1.24 -21.00 -6.24
C VAL A 195 0.02 -21.39 -5.40
N SER A 196 -0.22 -20.70 -4.28
CA SER A 196 -1.40 -20.92 -3.44
C SER A 196 -2.72 -20.36 -4.03
N GLY A 197 -2.67 -19.62 -5.15
CA GLY A 197 -3.83 -18.96 -5.75
C GLY A 197 -4.27 -17.68 -5.02
N LEU A 198 -3.56 -17.24 -3.99
CA LEU A 198 -3.89 -16.02 -3.23
C LEU A 198 -3.79 -14.76 -4.08
N VAL A 199 -2.87 -14.71 -5.05
CA VAL A 199 -2.74 -13.56 -5.97
C VAL A 199 -4.02 -13.35 -6.78
N ASP A 200 -4.63 -14.42 -7.28
CA ASP A 200 -5.88 -14.35 -8.05
C ASP A 200 -7.04 -13.91 -7.15
N ILE A 201 -7.06 -14.37 -5.89
CA ILE A 201 -8.04 -13.93 -4.90
C ILE A 201 -7.86 -12.43 -4.59
N PHE A 202 -6.63 -11.95 -4.41
CA PHE A 202 -6.38 -10.52 -4.17
C PHE A 202 -6.84 -9.66 -5.36
N LEU A 203 -6.64 -10.13 -6.58
CA LEU A 203 -7.15 -9.48 -7.78
C LEU A 203 -8.68 -9.47 -7.81
N TYR A 204 -9.34 -10.58 -7.47
CA TYR A 204 -10.79 -10.63 -7.33
C TYR A 204 -11.30 -9.61 -6.31
N LEU A 205 -10.68 -9.54 -5.12
CA LEU A 205 -11.04 -8.60 -4.07
C LEU A 205 -10.81 -7.14 -4.49
N ALA A 206 -9.76 -6.86 -5.27
CA ALA A 206 -9.50 -5.51 -5.82
C ALA A 206 -10.59 -5.05 -6.79
N CYS A 207 -11.17 -5.97 -7.56
CA CYS A 207 -12.12 -5.68 -8.63
C CYS A 207 -13.59 -5.85 -8.24
N SER A 208 -13.87 -6.53 -7.12
CA SER A 208 -15.24 -6.81 -6.68
C SER A 208 -15.83 -5.63 -5.93
N GLU A 209 -16.91 -5.05 -6.46
CA GLU A 209 -17.66 -3.99 -5.78
C GLU A 209 -18.35 -4.45 -4.49
N ASN A 210 -18.54 -5.77 -4.33
CA ASN A 210 -19.18 -6.36 -3.16
C ASN A 210 -18.21 -6.61 -2.01
N GLU A 211 -16.91 -6.49 -2.26
CA GLU A 211 -15.83 -6.76 -1.28
C GLU A 211 -15.02 -5.49 -0.99
N ASP A 212 -15.65 -4.33 -1.21
CA ASP A 212 -15.01 -3.00 -1.10
C ASP A 212 -14.41 -2.79 0.29
N GLN A 213 -15.01 -3.27 1.37
CA GLN A 213 -14.47 -3.21 2.73
C GLN A 213 -13.00 -3.65 2.88
N TYR A 214 -12.46 -4.45 1.96
CA TYR A 214 -11.07 -4.92 1.98
C TYR A 214 -10.10 -4.10 1.14
N TYR A 215 -10.54 -3.04 0.45
CA TYR A 215 -9.73 -2.31 -0.54
C TYR A 215 -8.39 -1.80 0.02
N MET A 216 -8.37 -1.31 1.27
CA MET A 216 -7.13 -0.83 1.91
C MET A 216 -6.12 -1.95 2.12
N TYR A 217 -6.57 -3.12 2.59
CA TYR A 217 -5.69 -4.28 2.77
C TYR A 217 -5.09 -4.73 1.43
N ILE A 218 -5.91 -4.79 0.39
CA ILE A 218 -5.46 -5.18 -0.94
C ILE A 218 -4.47 -4.16 -1.52
N LEU A 219 -4.71 -2.87 -1.30
CA LEU A 219 -3.79 -1.80 -1.70
C LEU A 219 -2.44 -1.90 -0.99
N GLU A 220 -2.44 -2.15 0.33
CA GLU A 220 -1.23 -2.37 1.12
C GLU A 220 -0.47 -3.61 0.64
N ILE A 221 -1.15 -4.75 0.52
CA ILE A 221 -0.57 -6.02 0.05
C ILE A 221 0.05 -5.82 -1.33
N THR A 222 -0.69 -5.24 -2.28
CA THR A 222 -0.20 -5.01 -3.63
C THR A 222 1.03 -4.10 -3.65
N SER A 223 1.02 -3.04 -2.83
CA SER A 223 2.14 -2.13 -2.70
C SER A 223 3.37 -2.81 -2.12
N LEU A 224 3.16 -3.68 -1.13
CA LEU A 224 4.23 -4.46 -0.52
C LEU A 224 4.75 -5.55 -1.46
N MET A 225 3.90 -6.17 -2.28
CA MET A 225 4.32 -7.15 -3.29
C MET A 225 5.25 -6.54 -4.35
N LEU A 226 5.05 -5.26 -4.65
CA LEU A 226 5.80 -4.54 -5.69
C LEU A 226 6.89 -3.62 -5.11
N ARG A 227 7.17 -3.70 -3.80
CA ARG A 227 8.06 -2.76 -3.10
C ARG A 227 9.51 -2.78 -3.58
N GLU A 228 9.97 -3.92 -4.09
CA GLU A 228 11.34 -4.12 -4.61
C GLU A 228 11.43 -3.84 -6.12
N GLN A 229 10.30 -3.50 -6.76
CA GLN A 229 10.22 -3.27 -8.19
C GLN A 229 10.32 -1.79 -8.53
N ASN A 230 10.89 -1.51 -9.71
CA ASN A 230 10.84 -0.19 -10.32
C ASN A 230 9.84 -0.22 -11.48
N ALA A 231 8.82 0.63 -11.42
CA ALA A 231 7.75 0.66 -12.41
C ALA A 231 8.24 0.80 -13.87
N SER A 232 9.20 1.70 -14.13
CA SER A 232 9.77 1.87 -15.48
C SER A 232 10.55 0.65 -15.96
N LYS A 233 11.37 0.03 -15.10
CA LYS A 233 12.12 -1.20 -15.46
C LYS A 233 11.18 -2.38 -15.68
N LEU A 234 10.17 -2.50 -14.83
CA LEU A 234 9.16 -3.56 -14.93
C LEU A 234 8.33 -3.41 -16.21
N ALA A 235 7.98 -2.18 -16.62
CA ALA A 235 7.32 -1.90 -17.88
C ALA A 235 8.17 -2.34 -19.09
N VAL A 236 9.47 -2.06 -19.08
CA VAL A 236 10.39 -2.48 -20.15
C VAL A 236 10.51 -4.00 -20.21
N ALA A 237 10.66 -4.66 -19.07
CA ALA A 237 10.70 -6.13 -19.01
C ALA A 237 9.37 -6.76 -19.50
N ALA A 238 8.24 -6.17 -19.12
CA ALA A 238 6.92 -6.64 -19.56
C ALA A 238 6.75 -6.55 -21.08
N ALA A 239 7.35 -5.54 -21.73
CA ALA A 239 7.33 -5.39 -23.19
C ALA A 239 8.17 -6.43 -23.94
N GLN A 240 9.10 -7.10 -23.25
CA GLN A 240 9.94 -8.16 -23.82
C GLN A 240 9.30 -9.56 -23.72
N ARG A 241 8.16 -9.70 -23.03
CA ARG A 241 7.42 -10.98 -22.93
C ARG A 241 6.86 -11.43 -24.27
N SER A 242 6.49 -12.71 -24.38
CA SER A 242 5.95 -13.26 -25.63
C SER A 242 4.68 -12.53 -26.08
N ILE A 243 4.51 -12.34 -27.39
CA ILE A 243 3.34 -11.67 -27.97
C ILE A 243 2.04 -12.37 -27.53
N SER A 244 2.06 -13.70 -27.43
CA SER A 244 0.92 -14.51 -26.98
C SER A 244 0.48 -14.21 -25.55
N GLU A 245 1.42 -14.10 -24.61
CA GLU A 245 1.11 -13.75 -23.22
C GLU A 245 0.61 -12.31 -23.14
N GLN A 246 1.27 -11.38 -23.84
CA GLN A 246 0.85 -9.98 -23.87
C GLN A 246 -0.58 -9.80 -24.38
N MET A 247 -0.96 -10.53 -25.45
CA MET A 247 -2.31 -10.45 -26.01
C MET A 247 -3.38 -11.04 -25.06
N ARG A 248 -3.03 -12.09 -24.31
CA ARG A 248 -3.93 -12.69 -23.31
C ARG A 248 -4.19 -11.71 -22.17
N ASP A 249 -3.14 -11.20 -21.53
CA ASP A 249 -3.24 -10.24 -20.41
C ASP A 249 -4.00 -8.97 -20.84
N GLU A 250 -3.71 -8.48 -22.05
CA GLU A 250 -4.39 -7.30 -22.59
C GLU A 250 -5.88 -7.52 -22.81
N SER A 251 -6.26 -8.68 -23.36
CA SER A 251 -7.67 -9.03 -23.56
C SER A 251 -8.41 -9.15 -22.24
N GLU A 252 -7.78 -9.72 -21.22
CA GLU A 252 -8.35 -9.87 -19.89
C GLU A 252 -8.55 -8.52 -19.19
N LEU A 253 -7.55 -7.64 -19.21
CA LEU A 253 -7.67 -6.28 -18.65
C LEU A 253 -8.80 -5.48 -19.30
N VAL A 254 -8.92 -5.54 -20.63
CA VAL A 254 -10.00 -4.85 -21.35
C VAL A 254 -11.36 -5.46 -21.01
N ALA A 255 -11.45 -6.78 -20.84
CA ALA A 255 -12.68 -7.46 -20.44
C ALA A 255 -13.12 -7.05 -19.03
N ILE A 256 -12.19 -6.99 -18.07
CA ILE A 256 -12.45 -6.50 -16.70
C ILE A 256 -12.97 -5.07 -16.75
N ARG A 257 -12.29 -4.18 -17.46
CA ARG A 257 -12.69 -2.77 -17.58
C ARG A 257 -14.07 -2.58 -18.21
N ARG A 258 -14.39 -3.36 -19.25
CA ARG A 258 -15.73 -3.36 -19.87
C ARG A 258 -16.79 -3.80 -18.88
N ARG A 259 -16.52 -4.83 -18.07
CA ARG A 259 -17.45 -5.32 -17.05
C ARG A 259 -17.73 -4.26 -15.99
N GLU A 260 -16.70 -3.57 -15.48
CA GLU A 260 -16.85 -2.43 -14.57
C GLU A 260 -17.69 -1.30 -15.18
N MET A 261 -17.41 -0.94 -16.44
CA MET A 261 -18.13 0.12 -17.13
C MET A 261 -19.61 -0.21 -17.29
N LEU A 262 -19.94 -1.44 -17.64
CA LEU A 262 -21.33 -1.91 -17.79
C LEU A 262 -22.06 -1.95 -16.44
N ALA A 263 -21.44 -2.50 -15.39
CA ALA A 263 -22.02 -2.52 -14.05
C ALA A 263 -22.32 -1.10 -13.54
N ARG A 264 -21.39 -0.15 -13.77
CA ARG A 264 -21.58 1.26 -13.40
C ARG A 264 -22.68 1.94 -14.22
N GLN A 265 -22.77 1.67 -15.52
CA GLN A 265 -23.86 2.18 -16.36
C GLN A 265 -25.23 1.64 -15.93
N GLU A 266 -25.31 0.37 -15.54
CA GLU A 266 -26.53 -0.21 -14.99
C GLU A 266 -26.94 0.44 -13.67
N LYS A 267 -26.00 0.74 -12.77
CA LYS A 267 -26.27 1.46 -11.52
C LYS A 267 -26.84 2.85 -11.77
N VAL A 268 -26.25 3.61 -12.71
CA VAL A 268 -26.75 4.94 -13.11
C VAL A 268 -28.17 4.85 -13.71
N ARG A 269 -28.47 3.77 -14.45
CA ARG A 269 -29.81 3.53 -15.02
C ARG A 269 -30.85 3.07 -13.99
N LYS A 270 -30.47 2.24 -13.02
CA LYS A 270 -31.36 1.67 -11.98
C LYS A 270 -31.66 2.67 -10.85
N TYR A 271 -30.73 3.57 -10.53
CA TYR A 271 -30.89 4.56 -9.47
C TYR A 271 -30.86 6.00 -10.03
N SER A 272 -31.90 6.37 -10.78
CA SER A 272 -32.14 7.76 -11.23
C SER A 272 -32.90 8.60 -10.18
N ARG A 273 -32.66 8.36 -8.89
CA ARG A 273 -33.23 9.14 -7.78
C ARG A 273 -32.17 9.34 -6.71
N HIS A 274 -32.03 10.59 -6.27
CA HIS A 274 -31.11 11.02 -5.21
C HIS A 274 -31.09 10.04 -4.04
N SER A 275 -30.03 9.23 -3.94
CA SER A 275 -29.60 8.70 -2.66
C SER A 275 -29.27 9.90 -1.78
N ARG A 276 -29.86 9.99 -0.59
CA ARG A 276 -29.40 10.92 0.46
C ARG A 276 -28.04 10.45 1.00
N PHE A 277 -27.07 10.30 0.12
CA PHE A 277 -25.68 10.15 0.48
C PHE A 277 -25.19 11.56 0.76
N LEU A 278 -25.05 11.89 2.05
CA LEU A 278 -24.48 13.14 2.47
C LEU A 278 -23.05 13.26 1.91
N GLY A 279 -22.85 14.17 0.94
CA GLY A 279 -21.51 14.72 0.67
C GLY A 279 -20.98 14.71 -0.76
N THR A 280 -21.72 14.26 -1.79
CA THR A 280 -21.24 14.29 -3.19
C THR A 280 -21.95 15.41 -3.99
N TYR A 281 -21.19 16.36 -4.55
CA TYR A 281 -21.72 17.37 -5.47
C TYR A 281 -21.30 17.04 -6.91
N SER A 282 -22.23 17.05 -7.85
CA SER A 282 -21.93 16.99 -9.29
C SER A 282 -21.75 18.41 -9.82
N VAL A 283 -20.58 18.75 -10.36
CA VAL A 283 -20.41 20.03 -11.08
C VAL A 283 -21.00 19.85 -12.47
N LYS A 284 -22.20 20.40 -12.70
CA LYS A 284 -22.77 20.47 -14.05
C LYS A 284 -21.93 21.42 -14.89
N ASN A 285 -21.63 21.02 -16.14
CA ASN A 285 -20.87 21.73 -17.19
C ASN A 285 -19.36 21.45 -17.29
N VAL A 286 -18.83 20.39 -16.68
CA VAL A 286 -17.48 19.88 -16.98
C VAL A 286 -17.57 18.40 -17.34
N GLN A 287 -17.37 18.07 -18.62
CA GLN A 287 -17.36 16.69 -19.10
C GLN A 287 -15.96 16.07 -18.92
N SER A 288 -15.91 14.89 -18.31
CA SER A 288 -14.71 14.05 -18.26
C SER A 288 -14.36 13.50 -19.65
N ILE A 289 -13.11 13.08 -19.85
CA ILE A 289 -12.59 12.38 -21.05
C ILE A 289 -13.42 11.15 -21.43
N SER A 290 -14.21 10.64 -20.50
CA SER A 290 -15.03 9.44 -20.64
C SER A 290 -16.52 9.71 -20.91
N ASP A 291 -16.89 10.92 -21.34
CA ASP A 291 -18.29 11.36 -21.55
C ASP A 291 -19.16 11.26 -20.28
N ARG A 292 -18.54 11.41 -19.09
CA ARG A 292 -19.20 11.38 -17.76
C ARG A 292 -19.19 12.74 -17.08
N ASP A 293 -20.20 12.99 -16.25
CA ASP A 293 -20.23 14.13 -15.33
C ASP A 293 -19.09 14.02 -14.30
N LEU A 294 -18.43 15.14 -14.01
CA LEU A 294 -17.33 15.23 -13.04
C LEU A 294 -17.86 15.00 -11.61
N ILE A 295 -17.47 13.89 -10.97
CA ILE A 295 -17.89 13.54 -9.60
C ILE A 295 -16.90 14.14 -8.59
N TYR A 296 -17.39 14.97 -7.68
CA TYR A 296 -16.62 15.48 -6.53
C TYR A 296 -16.64 14.43 -5.41
N HIS A 297 -15.51 13.79 -5.15
CA HIS A 297 -15.33 12.95 -3.96
C HIS A 297 -14.93 13.83 -2.77
N ARG A 298 -15.60 13.62 -1.63
CA ARG A 298 -15.17 14.18 -0.35
C ARG A 298 -13.75 13.68 -0.04
N PRO A 299 -12.88 14.48 0.60
CA PRO A 299 -11.56 14.02 1.03
C PRO A 299 -11.69 12.75 1.90
N LEU A 300 -10.65 11.90 1.88
CA LEU A 300 -10.48 10.69 2.69
C LEU A 300 -10.51 10.92 4.22
N SER A 301 -10.89 12.13 4.67
CA SER A 301 -10.75 12.63 6.03
C SER A 301 -11.81 12.13 7.03
N GLU A 302 -12.69 11.20 6.67
CA GLU A 302 -13.74 10.69 7.58
C GLU A 302 -13.84 9.16 7.62
N ALA A 303 -12.69 8.47 7.54
CA ALA A 303 -12.56 7.07 7.92
C ALA A 303 -11.77 6.96 9.23
N ASP A 304 -12.32 7.51 10.32
CA ASP A 304 -11.80 7.34 11.68
C ASP A 304 -12.05 5.91 12.16
N SER A 305 -10.99 5.08 12.22
CA SER A 305 -10.78 3.97 13.20
C SER A 305 -9.59 3.04 12.87
N LEU A 306 -8.78 3.37 11.88
CA LEU A 306 -7.36 2.98 11.78
C LEU A 306 -6.70 4.18 11.09
N ALA A 307 -5.55 4.66 11.55
CA ALA A 307 -4.83 5.74 10.88
C ALA A 307 -4.40 5.26 9.48
N ASN A 308 -5.30 5.35 8.51
CA ASN A 308 -5.08 4.85 7.17
C ASN A 308 -3.87 5.58 6.58
N ASP A 309 -2.82 4.83 6.26
CA ASP A 309 -1.61 5.41 5.69
C ASP A 309 -1.86 5.73 4.22
N GLU A 310 -2.35 6.95 3.95
CA GLU A 310 -2.53 7.51 2.60
C GLU A 310 -1.26 7.40 1.74
N SER A 311 -0.11 7.17 2.36
CA SER A 311 1.17 6.84 1.70
C SER A 311 1.04 5.66 0.74
N TYR A 312 0.27 4.62 1.06
CA TYR A 312 0.10 3.48 0.14
C TYR A 312 -0.70 3.86 -1.10
N TYR A 313 -1.73 4.70 -0.93
CA TYR A 313 -2.51 5.22 -2.06
C TYR A 313 -1.64 6.11 -2.97
N LEU A 314 -0.88 7.04 -2.39
CA LEU A 314 0.03 7.91 -3.14
C LEU A 314 1.15 7.11 -3.81
N TRP A 315 1.69 6.10 -3.13
CA TRP A 315 2.69 5.19 -3.69
C TRP A 315 2.11 4.40 -4.87
N ALA A 316 0.92 3.82 -4.72
CA ALA A 316 0.27 3.03 -5.76
C ALA A 316 -0.08 3.90 -6.96
N MET A 317 -0.64 5.10 -6.74
CA MET A 317 -0.88 6.08 -7.79
C MET A 317 0.39 6.36 -8.57
N LYS A 318 1.49 6.70 -7.88
CA LYS A 318 2.78 6.93 -8.51
C LYS A 318 3.26 5.71 -9.30
N PHE A 319 3.25 4.52 -8.69
CA PHE A 319 3.80 3.31 -9.28
C PHE A 319 3.02 2.88 -10.53
N PHE A 320 1.70 2.76 -10.43
CA PHE A 320 0.86 2.28 -11.53
C PHE A 320 0.75 3.29 -12.67
N MET A 321 0.73 4.59 -12.37
CA MET A 321 0.75 5.62 -13.41
C MET A 321 2.09 5.62 -14.16
N GLU A 322 3.23 5.52 -13.46
CA GLU A 322 4.54 5.40 -14.10
C GLU A 322 4.64 4.14 -14.96
N PHE A 323 4.19 2.99 -14.43
CA PHE A 323 4.16 1.73 -15.19
C PHE A 323 3.32 1.88 -16.46
N ASN A 324 2.10 2.42 -16.35
CA ASN A 324 1.23 2.64 -17.49
C ASN A 324 1.90 3.58 -18.51
N ARG A 325 2.51 4.69 -18.07
CA ARG A 325 3.22 5.66 -18.93
C ARG A 325 4.41 5.04 -19.67
N CYS A 326 5.17 4.16 -19.03
CA CYS A 326 6.34 3.54 -19.63
C CYS A 326 6.05 2.30 -20.48
N TYR A 327 4.89 1.64 -20.30
CA TYR A 327 4.57 0.40 -21.00
C TYR A 327 3.82 0.62 -22.32
N LYS A 328 2.52 0.91 -22.27
CA LYS A 328 1.64 1.10 -23.45
C LYS A 328 0.82 2.40 -23.40
N PHE A 329 0.95 3.16 -22.32
CA PHE A 329 0.27 4.43 -22.07
C PHE A 329 -1.22 4.44 -22.43
N ARG A 330 -1.99 3.53 -21.80
CA ARG A 330 -3.43 3.44 -21.99
C ARG A 330 -4.14 4.38 -21.02
N VAL A 331 -4.51 5.57 -21.49
CA VAL A 331 -5.12 6.63 -20.65
C VAL A 331 -6.45 6.18 -20.02
N GLU A 332 -7.19 5.30 -20.69
CA GLU A 332 -8.45 4.73 -20.19
C GLU A 332 -8.34 3.95 -18.87
N LEU A 333 -7.15 3.42 -18.55
CA LEU A 333 -6.87 2.67 -17.32
C LEU A 333 -6.59 3.60 -16.14
N ILE A 334 -6.12 4.82 -16.41
CA ILE A 334 -5.74 5.82 -15.40
C ILE A 334 -6.69 7.02 -15.39
N SER A 335 -7.83 6.92 -16.07
CA SER A 335 -8.75 8.05 -16.24
C SER A 335 -9.36 8.55 -14.93
N GLU A 336 -9.43 7.71 -13.91
CA GLU A 336 -9.94 8.06 -12.57
C GLU A 336 -8.85 8.79 -11.74
N THR A 337 -7.57 8.56 -12.02
CA THR A 337 -6.47 9.22 -11.29
C THR A 337 -6.01 10.52 -11.97
N ILE A 338 -6.11 10.64 -13.29
CA ILE A 338 -5.68 11.84 -14.03
C ILE A 338 -6.81 12.87 -14.19
N VAL A 339 -7.27 13.41 -13.06
CA VAL A 339 -8.32 14.45 -12.99
C VAL A 339 -7.91 15.59 -12.05
N VAL A 340 -8.53 16.76 -12.20
CA VAL A 340 -8.20 17.97 -11.41
C VAL A 340 -8.34 17.72 -9.90
N GLN A 341 -9.32 16.92 -9.49
CA GLN A 341 -9.52 16.53 -8.09
C GLN A 341 -8.33 15.78 -7.51
N THR A 342 -7.70 14.90 -8.28
CA THR A 342 -6.53 14.15 -7.83
C THR A 342 -5.33 15.08 -7.67
N PHE A 343 -5.14 16.05 -8.58
CA PHE A 343 -4.12 17.09 -8.40
C PHE A 343 -4.34 17.88 -7.11
N HIS A 344 -5.58 18.28 -6.84
CA HIS A 344 -5.93 18.96 -5.60
C HIS A 344 -5.66 18.11 -4.37
N PHE A 345 -6.12 16.85 -4.37
CA PHE A 345 -5.88 15.90 -3.28
C PHE A 345 -4.39 15.75 -2.98
N VAL A 346 -3.56 15.48 -4.00
CA VAL A 346 -2.12 15.30 -3.81
C VAL A 346 -1.46 16.60 -3.33
N GLN A 347 -1.89 17.77 -3.84
CA GLN A 347 -1.42 19.06 -3.34
C GLN A 347 -1.73 19.25 -1.86
N THR A 348 -2.98 19.01 -1.43
CA THR A 348 -3.38 19.11 -0.02
C THR A 348 -2.55 18.16 0.85
N GLN A 349 -2.21 16.97 0.36
CA GLN A 349 -1.34 16.04 1.08
C GLN A 349 0.10 16.55 1.24
N ILE A 350 0.63 17.21 0.22
CA ILE A 350 1.93 17.88 0.27
C ILE A 350 1.90 19.01 1.30
N GLU A 351 0.90 19.88 1.25
CA GLU A 351 0.74 21.02 2.16
C GLU A 351 0.58 20.56 3.61
N ASN A 352 -0.33 19.62 3.86
CA ASN A 352 -0.55 19.04 5.18
C ASN A 352 0.73 18.40 5.74
N SER A 353 1.42 17.57 4.95
CA SER A 353 2.68 16.96 5.38
C SER A 353 3.73 18.01 5.72
N PHE A 354 3.82 19.06 4.92
CA PHE A 354 4.77 20.15 5.13
C PHE A 354 4.42 21.03 6.35
N GLU A 355 3.13 21.29 6.62
CA GLU A 355 2.67 21.97 7.83
C GLU A 355 2.93 21.14 9.08
N MET A 356 2.65 19.83 9.03
CA MET A 356 2.89 18.93 10.15
C MET A 356 4.38 18.79 10.51
N MET A 357 5.30 18.95 9.55
CA MET A 357 6.74 19.06 9.87
C MET A 357 7.09 20.28 10.73
N LYS A 358 6.26 21.33 10.73
CA LYS A 358 6.46 22.54 11.55
C LYS A 358 5.82 22.40 12.93
N VAL A 359 4.65 21.76 13.00
CA VAL A 359 3.85 21.59 14.22
C VAL A 359 4.38 20.42 15.07
N ASP A 360 4.55 19.25 14.46
CA ASP A 360 4.95 18.01 15.15
C ASP A 360 6.45 17.71 14.93
N LYS A 361 7.27 18.38 15.74
CA LYS A 361 8.73 18.27 15.66
C LYS A 361 9.27 16.88 15.98
N LYS A 362 8.52 16.03 16.70
CA LYS A 362 8.94 14.68 17.06
C LYS A 362 8.81 13.73 15.87
N LYS A 363 7.77 13.90 15.06
CA LYS A 363 7.48 13.04 13.91
C LYS A 363 7.98 13.60 12.57
N ILE A 364 8.92 14.54 12.57
CA ILE A 364 9.53 15.09 11.33
C ILE A 364 9.96 13.99 10.35
N PRO A 365 10.62 12.87 10.76
CA PRO A 365 11.00 11.82 9.81
C PRO A 365 9.80 11.19 9.09
N ILE A 366 8.67 11.02 9.79
CA ILE A 366 7.44 10.45 9.24
C ILE A 366 6.81 11.44 8.26
N TRP A 367 6.64 12.70 8.67
CA TRP A 367 6.06 13.75 7.83
C TRP A 367 6.92 14.06 6.60
N SER A 368 8.25 14.03 6.75
CA SER A 368 9.20 14.16 5.64
C SER A 368 9.07 13.02 4.63
N ARG A 369 8.91 11.78 5.12
CA ARG A 369 8.65 10.62 4.25
C ARG A 369 7.31 10.76 3.50
N ARG A 370 6.24 11.17 4.19
CA ARG A 370 4.92 11.41 3.59
C ARG A 370 4.96 12.50 2.53
N LEU A 371 5.64 13.61 2.83
CA LEU A 371 5.88 14.70 1.88
C LEU A 371 6.60 14.21 0.63
N HIS A 372 7.67 13.42 0.78
CA HIS A 372 8.42 12.88 -0.37
C HIS A 372 7.56 11.92 -1.20
N ILE A 373 6.76 11.06 -0.57
CA ILE A 373 5.82 10.17 -1.29
C ILE A 373 4.79 10.99 -2.08
N ALA A 374 4.17 11.99 -1.46
CA ALA A 374 3.19 12.87 -2.11
C ALA A 374 3.81 13.65 -3.28
N LEU A 375 5.03 14.18 -3.10
CA LEU A 375 5.78 14.86 -4.16
C LEU A 375 6.02 13.95 -5.38
N ARG A 376 6.37 12.67 -5.15
CA ARG A 376 6.57 11.71 -6.24
C ARG A 376 5.26 11.36 -6.96
N ALA A 377 4.15 11.30 -6.25
CA ALA A 377 2.83 11.15 -6.87
C ALA A 377 2.48 12.39 -7.73
N TYR A 378 2.72 13.60 -7.21
CA TYR A 378 2.50 14.85 -7.95
C TYR A 378 3.38 14.94 -9.20
N GLN A 379 4.65 14.56 -9.08
CA GLN A 379 5.57 14.45 -10.19
C GLN A 379 5.02 13.55 -11.30
N GLU A 380 4.51 12.37 -10.94
CA GLU A 380 3.99 11.41 -11.92
C GLU A 380 2.68 11.90 -12.55
N LEU A 381 1.81 12.61 -11.81
CA LEU A 381 0.65 13.29 -12.39
C LEU A 381 1.07 14.30 -13.46
N LEU A 382 2.10 15.12 -13.21
CA LEU A 382 2.63 16.07 -14.19
C LEU A 382 3.27 15.37 -15.40
N MET A 383 4.07 14.32 -15.17
CA MET A 383 4.67 13.52 -16.24
C MET A 383 3.63 12.86 -17.13
N THR A 384 2.56 12.32 -16.53
CA THR A 384 1.41 11.77 -17.24
C THR A 384 0.70 12.84 -18.05
N LEU A 385 0.43 14.01 -17.45
CA LEU A 385 -0.20 15.13 -18.14
C LEU A 385 0.61 15.59 -19.37
N HIS A 386 1.94 15.64 -19.24
CA HIS A 386 2.85 15.95 -20.35
C HIS A 386 2.79 14.90 -21.46
N ALA A 387 2.76 13.61 -21.11
CA ALA A 387 2.57 12.53 -22.07
C ALA A 387 1.21 12.63 -22.79
N MET A 388 0.14 13.03 -22.08
CA MET A 388 -1.17 13.24 -22.71
C MET A 388 -1.15 14.41 -23.70
N THR A 389 -0.44 15.51 -23.43
CA THR A 389 -0.35 16.64 -24.36
C THR A 389 0.36 16.29 -25.67
N THR A 390 1.19 15.25 -25.67
CA THR A 390 1.94 14.78 -26.83
C THR A 390 1.31 13.55 -27.50
N SER A 391 0.14 13.11 -27.00
CA SER A 391 -0.60 11.97 -27.56
C SER A 391 -1.01 12.22 -29.01
N GLN A 392 -1.11 11.15 -29.80
CA GLN A 392 -1.61 11.21 -31.18
C GLN A 392 -3.14 11.43 -31.23
N ASP A 393 -3.87 11.03 -30.19
CA ASP A 393 -5.32 11.19 -30.09
C ASP A 393 -5.70 12.61 -29.67
N GLN A 394 -6.51 13.28 -30.51
CA GLN A 394 -7.01 14.63 -30.25
C GLN A 394 -7.84 14.70 -28.96
N LYS A 395 -8.67 13.70 -28.65
CA LYS A 395 -9.52 13.71 -27.43
C LYS A 395 -8.67 13.71 -26.17
N ILE A 396 -7.57 12.94 -26.18
CA ILE A 396 -6.62 12.89 -25.07
C ILE A 396 -5.93 14.24 -24.91
N ARG A 397 -5.50 14.87 -26.01
CA ARG A 397 -4.90 16.21 -25.99
C ARG A 397 -5.87 17.28 -25.49
N ASP A 398 -7.13 17.23 -25.91
CA ASP A 398 -8.15 18.19 -25.49
C ASP A 398 -8.39 18.12 -23.99
N SER A 399 -8.54 16.92 -23.43
CA SER A 399 -8.62 16.75 -21.99
C SER A 399 -7.36 17.23 -21.27
N ALA A 400 -6.18 16.86 -21.78
CA ALA A 400 -4.92 17.32 -21.21
C ALA A 400 -4.86 18.84 -21.15
N ASN A 401 -5.37 19.54 -22.18
CA ASN A 401 -5.44 20.99 -22.19
C ASN A 401 -6.42 21.55 -21.15
N VAL A 402 -7.54 20.90 -20.88
CA VAL A 402 -8.47 21.29 -19.81
C VAL A 402 -7.82 21.15 -18.44
N ILE A 403 -7.21 20.01 -18.15
CA ILE A 403 -6.52 19.75 -16.88
C ILE A 403 -5.36 20.75 -16.72
N LYS A 404 -4.53 20.88 -17.76
CA LYS A 404 -3.38 21.81 -17.80
C LYS A 404 -3.81 23.25 -17.54
N SER A 405 -4.91 23.71 -18.13
CA SER A 405 -5.42 25.07 -17.91
C SER A 405 -5.86 25.29 -16.48
N ASN A 406 -6.56 24.33 -15.88
CA ASN A 406 -6.96 24.42 -14.46
C ASN A 406 -5.74 24.42 -13.52
N VAL A 407 -4.78 23.53 -13.76
CA VAL A 407 -3.55 23.43 -12.94
C VAL A 407 -2.74 24.72 -13.01
N PHE A 408 -2.63 25.37 -14.18
CA PHE A 408 -1.86 26.62 -14.28
C PHE A 408 -2.64 27.87 -13.91
N TYR A 409 -3.97 27.83 -13.84
CA TYR A 409 -4.78 28.99 -13.45
C TYR A 409 -4.77 29.23 -11.94
N VAL A 410 -4.77 28.15 -11.15
CA VAL A 410 -4.78 28.19 -9.68
C VAL A 410 -3.38 28.57 -9.17
N VAL A 411 -3.30 29.59 -8.32
CA VAL A 411 -2.04 30.20 -7.84
C VAL A 411 -1.26 29.19 -7.00
N GLU A 412 -1.98 28.46 -6.17
CA GLU A 412 -1.47 27.51 -5.19
C GLU A 412 -0.66 26.40 -5.87
N TYR A 413 -1.12 25.88 -7.02
CA TYR A 413 -0.35 24.91 -7.81
C TYR A 413 0.94 25.51 -8.40
N ARG A 414 0.92 26.79 -8.80
CA ARG A 414 2.10 27.46 -9.38
C ARG A 414 3.17 27.73 -8.32
N GLU A 415 2.74 28.08 -7.12
CA GLU A 415 3.65 28.44 -6.03
C GLU A 415 4.16 27.22 -5.27
N LEU A 416 3.43 26.09 -5.29
CA LEU A 416 3.77 24.87 -4.55
C LEU A 416 5.25 24.46 -4.72
N CYS A 417 5.72 24.31 -5.96
CA CYS A 417 7.07 23.85 -6.22
C CYS A 417 8.13 24.85 -5.72
N LEU A 418 7.84 26.15 -5.75
CA LEU A 418 8.73 27.21 -5.28
C LEU A 418 8.77 27.27 -3.76
N VAL A 419 7.61 27.15 -3.12
CA VAL A 419 7.49 27.10 -1.66
C VAL A 419 8.29 25.91 -1.11
N LEU A 420 8.15 24.73 -1.72
CA LEU A 420 8.92 23.54 -1.34
C LEU A 420 10.43 23.72 -1.54
N MET A 421 10.85 24.32 -2.66
CA MET A 421 12.27 24.54 -2.95
C MET A 421 12.91 25.52 -1.97
N ASN A 422 12.24 26.64 -1.69
CA ASN A 422 12.72 27.64 -0.73
C ASN A 422 12.72 27.13 0.72
N SER A 423 11.96 26.07 1.00
CA SER A 423 11.82 25.48 2.32
C SER A 423 12.62 24.19 2.51
N TYR A 424 13.44 23.80 1.52
CA TYR A 424 14.25 22.60 1.63
C TYR A 424 15.25 22.71 2.78
N ASP A 425 15.24 21.71 3.67
CA ASP A 425 16.11 21.62 4.84
C ASP A 425 16.84 20.27 4.77
N PRO A 426 18.17 20.24 4.54
CA PRO A 426 18.93 19.00 4.40
C PRO A 426 18.99 18.17 5.70
N VAL A 427 18.61 18.73 6.85
CA VAL A 427 18.50 18.00 8.12
C VAL A 427 17.18 17.22 8.18
N LYS A 428 16.11 17.77 7.60
CA LYS A 428 14.75 17.22 7.69
C LYS A 428 14.35 16.43 6.46
N MET A 429 14.89 16.78 5.29
CA MET A 429 14.51 16.24 3.99
C MET A 429 15.68 15.51 3.35
N SER A 430 15.40 14.37 2.72
CA SER A 430 16.43 13.55 2.08
C SER A 430 16.95 14.19 0.78
N MET A 431 18.20 13.89 0.42
CA MET A 431 18.77 14.29 -0.87
C MET A 431 17.97 13.75 -2.06
N SER A 432 17.39 12.54 -1.94
CA SER A 432 16.47 12.00 -2.94
C SER A 432 15.21 12.84 -3.11
N CYS A 433 14.68 13.42 -2.02
CA CYS A 433 13.55 14.33 -2.09
C CYS A 433 13.91 15.60 -2.86
N LEU A 434 15.12 16.14 -2.68
CA LEU A 434 15.60 17.29 -3.46
C LEU A 434 15.72 16.96 -4.95
N GLN A 435 16.29 15.80 -5.28
CA GLN A 435 16.41 15.35 -6.67
C GLN A 435 15.04 15.22 -7.35
N ASP A 436 14.07 14.62 -6.67
CA ASP A 436 12.71 14.49 -7.19
C ASP A 436 12.02 15.86 -7.27
N LEU A 437 12.23 16.77 -6.31
CA LEU A 437 11.71 18.15 -6.36
C LEU A 437 12.23 18.91 -7.58
N ILE A 438 13.53 18.85 -7.85
CA ILE A 438 14.14 19.51 -9.02
C ILE A 438 13.56 18.94 -10.32
N ARG A 439 13.38 17.61 -10.41
CA ARG A 439 12.74 16.98 -11.57
C ARG A 439 11.28 17.43 -11.71
N THR A 440 10.52 17.51 -10.62
CA THR A 440 9.15 18.02 -10.61
C THR A 440 9.08 19.45 -11.13
N ILE A 441 9.96 20.33 -10.65
CA ILE A 441 10.08 21.72 -11.13
C ILE A 441 10.37 21.75 -12.63
N HIS A 442 11.32 20.94 -13.10
CA HIS A 442 11.66 20.88 -14.52
C HIS A 442 10.45 20.51 -15.39
N VAL A 443 9.70 19.47 -15.01
CA VAL A 443 8.51 19.02 -15.75
C VAL A 443 7.40 20.07 -15.68
N PHE A 444 7.20 20.69 -14.53
CA PHE A 444 6.24 21.78 -14.34
C PHE A 444 6.55 22.96 -15.26
N MET A 445 7.81 23.41 -15.30
CA MET A 445 8.25 24.51 -16.14
C MET A 445 8.08 24.20 -17.63
N LYS A 446 8.36 22.97 -18.06
CA LYS A 446 8.16 22.53 -19.44
C LYS A 446 6.68 22.57 -19.84
N LEU A 447 5.79 22.05 -18.99
CA LEU A 447 4.35 22.12 -19.21
C LEU A 447 3.84 23.57 -19.25
N MET A 448 4.41 24.45 -18.42
CA MET A 448 4.05 25.87 -18.39
C MET A 448 4.51 26.59 -19.66
N GLU A 449 5.74 26.32 -20.13
CA GLU A 449 6.25 26.83 -21.40
C GLU A 449 5.36 26.42 -22.58
N ASP A 450 4.97 25.13 -22.64
CA ASP A 450 4.05 24.59 -23.64
C ASP A 450 2.67 25.26 -23.57
N HIS A 451 2.18 25.57 -22.36
CA HIS A 451 0.94 26.31 -22.16
C HIS A 451 1.03 27.76 -22.66
N CYS A 452 2.12 28.47 -22.33
CA CYS A 452 2.36 29.85 -22.76
C CYS A 452 2.52 29.98 -24.28
N LYS A 453 3.15 29.01 -24.94
CA LYS A 453 3.29 29.02 -26.41
C LYS A 453 1.95 28.85 -27.13
N GLY A 454 1.02 28.10 -26.52
CA GLY A 454 -0.33 27.87 -27.07
C GLY A 454 -1.32 29.01 -26.76
N ASN A 455 -1.23 29.62 -25.58
CA ASN A 455 -2.10 30.70 -25.14
C ASN A 455 -1.34 32.04 -25.07
N ARG A 456 -1.63 32.97 -25.99
CA ARG A 456 -1.06 34.34 -26.00
C ARG A 456 -1.45 35.22 -24.79
N THR A 457 -2.16 34.67 -23.80
CA THR A 457 -2.73 35.39 -22.66
C THR A 457 -2.51 34.61 -21.37
N LEU A 458 -1.37 34.87 -20.72
CA LEU A 458 -1.25 34.74 -19.27
C LEU A 458 -1.03 36.16 -18.73
N TYR A 459 -1.87 36.57 -17.77
CA TYR A 459 -1.66 37.83 -17.07
C TYR A 459 -0.29 37.79 -16.36
N PRO A 460 0.54 38.82 -16.51
CA PRO A 460 1.92 38.81 -16.05
C PRO A 460 1.97 39.14 -14.55
N THR A 461 1.84 38.14 -13.69
CA THR A 461 2.14 38.31 -12.26
C THR A 461 3.13 37.30 -11.71
N SER A 462 3.22 36.08 -12.27
CA SER A 462 4.17 35.06 -11.81
C SER A 462 5.52 35.08 -12.54
N LEU A 463 5.56 35.37 -13.86
CA LEU A 463 6.83 35.43 -14.61
C LEU A 463 7.70 36.65 -14.23
N VAL A 464 7.08 37.74 -13.78
CA VAL A 464 7.80 38.97 -13.40
C VAL A 464 8.57 38.79 -12.09
N MET A 465 8.06 37.97 -11.15
CA MET A 465 8.79 37.68 -9.91
C MET A 465 10.06 36.86 -10.13
N MET A 466 10.08 35.94 -11.10
CA MET A 466 11.29 35.15 -11.39
C MET A 466 12.35 35.92 -12.17
N ASN A 467 11.97 36.80 -13.09
CA ASN A 467 12.93 37.62 -13.81
C ASN A 467 13.62 38.66 -12.90
N ASN A 468 12.97 39.08 -11.82
CA ASN A 468 13.59 39.97 -10.83
C ASN A 468 14.60 39.24 -9.93
N LEU A 469 14.50 37.92 -9.75
CA LEU A 469 15.47 37.12 -8.99
C LEU A 469 16.76 36.81 -9.78
N ALA A 470 16.70 36.84 -11.12
CA ALA A 470 17.89 36.69 -11.97
C ALA A 470 18.65 38.02 -12.18
N ALA A 471 18.08 39.15 -11.77
CA ALA A 471 18.67 40.48 -11.92
C ALA A 471 19.36 41.00 -10.65
N ASP A 472 19.12 40.38 -9.48
CA ASP A 472 19.73 40.72 -8.20
C ASP A 472 20.77 39.66 -7.73
N GLY A 473 21.38 38.93 -8.66
CA GLY A 473 22.47 37.96 -8.42
C GLY A 473 23.83 38.47 -8.86
#